data_AF-Q5ZSY1-F1
#
_entry.id   AF-Q5ZSY1-F1
#
_cell.length_a   1.000
_cell.length_b   1.000
_cell.length_c   1.000
_cell.angle_alpha   90.00
_cell.angle_beta   90.00
_cell.angle_gamma   90.00
#
_symmetry.space_group_name_H-M   'P 1'
#
loop_
_entity.id
_entity.type
_entity.pdbx_description
1 polymer ?
#
loop_
_entity_poly.entity_id
_entity_poly.type
_entity_poly.pdbx_seq_one_letter_code
_entity_poly.pdbx_strand_id
1 'polypeptide(L)'
;MIEMVQFAKPSIGPPADCGRINLLIGRELGQYQNIIQKWIANLEDNAKQRPSNISEFKFGKTLGYLLLQSLKKANLHPDNFRSFGFDPWEEPHYQSALIAGKYVITQDTYRIYFDIPKIDHSDEEKIKANQDHAQILYFTTMTNDGLMVFTFEDKVENINSRLFVELAKNIKINSEAWSQLIQFTEKNLLYEQDDISSKLPQVFGLILYASISPEHREDVFNNLCPLLLKSKNFESEHVPEFRSITTRLLKDIIPDYEAKVMAFLHKNNNPMRYSERDISEQGALLGLSDEKIDVVQNEMRERKALEVQNNNRSQAIELKKTLIGAVDEYLRWRNNESKETDYQKSSGAFTWLRHYTDFGKNRANDLKNELNKAQDLKTMLDVLQKHFANNSRLHNHSLDSYLLRAVYKDFNKFNSIFNFEHLAIKNDTDANREWLREEMLGMVAKTNMNVTLEKSINSRQESPTLPNKTKVHISIMKIPANEREENILAVHTALRNDELLRNQDGSVPAIIKEIRDIVGKIDPSEEENIANAIIEIKRTIADNSDNNYNENAHDIIKAFENPSCCDFRKIRAALTTNHAIDEIMNPVRVGMQLN
;
A
#
# COMPACT_ATOMS: atom_id res chain seq x y z
N MET A 1 -19.06 56.75 12.98
CA MET A 1 -18.77 55.33 13.28
C MET A 1 -18.72 54.62 11.95
N ILE A 2 -17.55 54.15 11.53
CA ILE A 2 -17.45 53.20 10.42
C ILE A 2 -17.69 51.84 11.08
N GLU A 3 -18.70 51.10 10.65
CA GLU A 3 -18.90 49.72 11.09
C GLU A 3 -17.62 48.94 10.76
N MET A 4 -16.93 48.47 11.81
CA MET A 4 -15.86 47.49 11.65
C MET A 4 -16.44 46.25 10.96
N VAL A 5 -15.74 45.75 9.94
CA VAL A 5 -16.11 44.49 9.29
C VAL A 5 -15.90 43.37 10.31
N GLN A 6 -16.97 42.93 10.97
CA GLN A 6 -16.88 41.76 11.84
C GLN A 6 -16.75 40.50 10.99
N PHE A 7 -15.58 39.87 11.02
CA PHE A 7 -15.38 38.55 10.43
C PHE A 7 -16.27 37.52 11.11
N ALA A 8 -16.92 36.68 10.32
CA ALA A 8 -17.71 35.59 10.85
C ALA A 8 -16.80 34.59 11.60
N LYS A 9 -17.18 34.22 12.83
CA LYS A 9 -16.46 33.22 13.64
C LYS A 9 -17.04 31.82 13.41
N PRO A 10 -16.24 30.75 13.49
CA PRO A 10 -16.74 29.36 13.48
C PRO A 10 -17.83 29.15 14.54
N SER A 11 -18.86 28.37 14.18
CA SER A 11 -19.98 28.05 15.08
C SER A 11 -19.61 27.10 16.22
N ILE A 12 -18.54 26.31 16.04
CA ILE A 12 -18.02 25.37 17.03
C ILE A 12 -16.73 25.97 17.61
N GLY A 13 -16.79 26.32 18.90
CA GLY A 13 -15.66 26.77 19.69
C GLY A 13 -14.73 25.64 20.13
N PRO A 14 -13.55 25.97 20.68
CA PRO A 14 -12.65 24.99 21.27
C PRO A 14 -13.31 24.19 22.41
N PRO A 15 -12.90 22.94 22.64
CA PRO A 15 -13.28 22.15 23.82
C PRO A 15 -12.91 22.87 25.12
N ALA A 16 -13.71 22.68 26.17
CA ALA A 16 -13.57 23.41 27.44
C ALA A 16 -12.24 23.13 28.19
N ASP A 17 -11.59 22.03 27.87
CA ASP A 17 -10.34 21.51 28.43
C ASP A 17 -9.11 21.78 27.56
N CYS A 18 -9.24 22.53 26.45
CA CYS A 18 -8.10 22.83 25.59
C CYS A 18 -7.17 23.90 26.19
N GLY A 19 -5.88 23.80 25.85
CA GLY A 19 -4.87 24.79 26.18
C GLY A 19 -4.96 26.02 25.27
N ARG A 20 -4.52 27.17 25.79
CA ARG A 20 -4.39 28.42 25.04
C ARG A 20 -3.13 29.19 25.42
N ILE A 21 -2.46 29.74 24.43
CA ILE A 21 -1.26 30.57 24.64
C ILE A 21 -1.18 31.69 23.61
N ASN A 22 -0.75 32.87 24.07
CA ASN A 22 -0.37 33.97 23.19
C ASN A 22 1.07 33.76 22.76
N LEU A 23 1.31 33.64 21.46
CA LEU A 23 2.63 33.73 20.85
C LEU A 23 2.91 35.16 20.37
N LEU A 24 3.91 35.78 20.98
CA LEU A 24 4.44 37.09 20.59
C LEU A 24 5.27 36.97 19.32
N ILE A 25 4.81 37.67 18.30
CA ILE A 25 5.56 37.91 17.07
C ILE A 25 6.85 38.67 17.41
N GLY A 26 7.97 38.29 16.80
CA GLY A 26 9.29 38.85 17.11
C GLY A 26 10.11 37.98 18.05
N ARG A 27 9.44 37.30 18.99
CA ARG A 27 10.11 36.61 20.10
C ARG A 27 9.98 35.10 20.04
N GLU A 28 8.76 34.60 19.78
CA GLU A 28 8.44 33.17 19.96
C GLU A 28 8.30 32.42 18.62
N LEU A 29 8.06 33.13 17.53
CA LEU A 29 7.96 32.54 16.18
C LEU A 29 9.32 32.30 15.51
N GLY A 30 10.39 32.88 16.05
CA GLY A 30 11.76 32.71 15.57
C GLY A 30 11.92 32.98 14.07
N GLN A 31 12.61 32.08 13.37
CA GLN A 31 12.99 32.26 11.96
C GLN A 31 11.82 32.24 10.97
N TYR A 32 10.65 31.71 11.35
CA TYR A 32 9.50 31.55 10.45
C TYR A 32 8.49 32.69 10.56
N GLN A 33 8.72 33.66 11.45
CA GLN A 33 7.83 34.79 11.67
C GLN A 33 7.43 35.48 10.36
N ASN A 34 8.42 35.84 9.53
CA ASN A 34 8.15 36.56 8.28
C ASN A 34 7.26 35.75 7.33
N ILE A 35 7.41 34.42 7.32
CA ILE A 35 6.60 33.50 6.52
C ILE A 35 5.16 33.50 7.04
N ILE A 36 4.99 33.33 8.35
CA ILE A 36 3.69 33.29 9.02
C ILE A 36 2.94 34.62 8.81
N GLN A 37 3.61 35.76 9.01
CA GLN A 37 3.02 37.09 8.83
C GLN A 37 2.56 37.33 7.39
N LYS A 38 3.39 37.01 6.40
CA LYS A 38 3.02 37.16 4.99
C LYS A 38 1.82 36.30 4.61
N TRP A 39 1.78 35.08 5.10
CA TRP A 39 0.67 34.18 4.84
C TRP A 39 -0.63 34.72 5.45
N ILE A 40 -0.57 35.16 6.69
CA ILE A 40 -1.72 35.75 7.38
C ILE A 40 -2.20 37.01 6.67
N ALA A 41 -1.29 37.91 6.26
CA ALA A 41 -1.65 39.10 5.49
C ALA A 41 -2.37 38.74 4.19
N ASN A 42 -1.88 37.73 3.46
CA ASN A 42 -2.54 37.25 2.25
C ASN A 42 -3.95 36.68 2.53
N LEU A 43 -4.15 35.98 3.65
CA LEU A 43 -5.48 35.51 4.03
C LEU A 43 -6.39 36.64 4.51
N GLU A 44 -5.86 37.63 5.21
CA GLU A 44 -6.60 38.84 5.59
C GLU A 44 -7.08 39.59 4.35
N ASP A 45 -6.24 39.73 3.34
CA ASP A 45 -6.61 40.36 2.07
C ASP A 45 -7.71 39.56 1.33
N ASN A 46 -7.62 38.23 1.33
CA ASN A 46 -8.69 37.37 0.79
C ASN A 46 -9.99 37.51 1.61
N ALA A 47 -9.88 37.49 2.94
CA ALA A 47 -10.97 37.61 3.89
C ALA A 47 -11.78 38.90 3.70
N LYS A 48 -11.09 40.01 3.45
CA LYS A 48 -11.72 41.32 3.22
C LYS A 48 -12.64 41.34 2.02
N GLN A 49 -12.42 40.48 1.03
CA GLN A 49 -13.29 40.39 -0.14
C GLN A 49 -14.61 39.68 0.20
N ARG A 50 -14.62 38.76 1.18
CA ARG A 50 -15.77 37.92 1.56
C ARG A 50 -15.81 37.60 3.06
N PRO A 51 -16.02 38.60 3.93
CA PRO A 51 -15.83 38.47 5.38
C PRO A 51 -16.81 37.51 6.08
N SER A 52 -17.90 37.12 5.42
CA SER A 52 -18.90 36.17 5.93
C SER A 52 -18.60 34.71 5.59
N ASN A 53 -17.60 34.43 4.74
CA ASN A 53 -17.29 33.07 4.30
C ASN A 53 -16.21 32.43 5.19
N ILE A 54 -16.62 31.81 6.30
CA ILE A 54 -15.71 31.16 7.27
C ILE A 54 -14.81 30.08 6.62
N SER A 55 -15.23 29.49 5.50
CA SER A 55 -14.41 28.49 4.79
C SER A 55 -13.10 29.06 4.22
N GLU A 56 -13.01 30.38 4.05
CA GLU A 56 -11.80 31.07 3.60
C GLU A 56 -10.78 31.29 4.75
N PHE A 57 -11.16 31.05 6.01
CA PHE A 57 -10.28 31.13 7.19
C PHE A 57 -9.71 29.76 7.59
N LYS A 58 -9.41 28.91 6.61
CA LYS A 58 -8.80 27.60 6.83
C LYS A 58 -7.31 27.64 6.46
N PHE A 59 -6.48 27.18 7.39
CA PHE A 59 -5.07 26.88 7.13
C PHE A 59 -4.91 25.41 6.82
N GLY A 60 -3.93 25.10 5.99
CA GLY A 60 -3.53 23.73 5.75
C GLY A 60 -2.39 23.30 6.68
N LYS A 61 -1.71 22.24 6.25
CA LYS A 61 -0.62 21.60 7.00
C LYS A 61 0.61 22.47 7.14
N THR A 62 0.90 23.36 6.20
CA THR A 62 2.16 24.12 6.18
C THR A 62 2.18 25.15 7.31
N LEU A 63 1.14 25.96 7.45
CA LEU A 63 1.09 26.92 8.56
C LEU A 63 0.85 26.24 9.89
N GLY A 64 0.00 25.20 9.93
CA GLY A 64 -0.20 24.38 11.14
C GLY A 64 1.11 23.81 11.66
N TYR A 65 1.96 23.31 10.77
CA TYR A 65 3.30 22.83 11.10
C TYR A 65 4.18 23.94 11.68
N LEU A 66 4.28 25.11 11.02
CA LEU A 66 5.10 26.22 11.49
C LEU A 66 4.69 26.74 12.88
N LEU A 67 3.38 26.85 13.11
CA LEU A 67 2.83 27.24 14.40
C LEU A 67 3.10 26.17 15.46
N LEU A 68 2.99 24.89 15.11
CA LEU A 68 3.27 23.78 16.01
C LEU A 68 4.76 23.77 16.43
N GLN A 69 5.68 24.04 15.51
CA GLN A 69 7.11 24.18 15.84
C GLN A 69 7.39 25.35 16.80
N SER A 70 6.58 26.40 16.73
CA SER A 70 6.68 27.54 17.65
C SER A 70 6.07 27.17 19.01
N LEU A 71 4.92 26.49 19.01
CA LEU A 71 4.26 25.99 20.22
C LEU A 71 5.17 25.03 20.99
N LYS A 72 5.88 24.13 20.31
CA LYS A 72 6.84 23.19 20.92
C LYS A 72 8.00 23.86 21.66
N LYS A 73 8.30 25.12 21.33
CA LYS A 73 9.35 25.92 21.99
C LYS A 73 8.80 26.84 23.07
N ALA A 74 7.48 27.01 23.15
CA ALA A 74 6.84 27.86 24.12
C ALA A 74 6.93 27.23 25.52
N ASN A 75 7.07 28.07 26.54
CA ASN A 75 7.06 27.61 27.93
C ASN A 75 5.61 27.43 28.41
N LEU A 76 5.08 26.23 28.26
CA LEU A 76 3.71 25.89 28.67
C LEU A 76 3.62 25.64 30.18
N HIS A 77 2.55 26.11 30.79
CA HIS A 77 2.24 26.00 32.21
C HIS A 77 0.78 25.53 32.39
N PRO A 78 0.40 24.87 33.51
CA PRO A 78 -0.99 24.51 33.80
C PRO A 78 -2.01 25.64 33.62
N ASP A 79 -1.59 26.89 33.85
CA ASP A 79 -2.43 28.08 33.65
C ASP A 79 -2.85 28.33 32.20
N ASN A 80 -2.19 27.68 31.23
CA ASN A 80 -2.61 27.71 29.85
C ASN A 80 -3.90 26.91 29.58
N PHE A 81 -4.34 26.03 30.50
CA PHE A 81 -5.51 25.15 30.32
C PHE A 81 -6.75 25.61 31.11
N ARG A 82 -6.87 26.91 31.37
CA ARG A 82 -7.99 27.47 32.14
C ARG A 82 -9.28 27.56 31.30
N SER A 83 -10.41 27.29 31.94
CA SER A 83 -11.75 27.33 31.33
C SER A 83 -12.12 28.70 30.74
N PHE A 84 -12.88 28.69 29.64
CA PHE A 84 -13.31 29.88 28.91
C PHE A 84 -14.45 30.63 29.61
N GLY A 85 -14.56 31.94 29.33
CA GLY A 85 -15.74 32.73 29.63
C GLY A 85 -16.91 32.47 28.66
N PHE A 86 -17.92 33.35 28.65
CA PHE A 86 -19.12 33.20 27.80
C PHE A 86 -18.85 33.30 26.27
N ASP A 87 -17.80 34.02 25.84
CA ASP A 87 -17.30 33.98 24.44
C ASP A 87 -15.99 33.17 24.43
N PRO A 88 -15.91 32.01 23.76
CA PRO A 88 -14.69 31.22 23.71
C PRO A 88 -13.60 31.89 22.86
N TRP A 89 -13.95 32.87 22.02
CA TRP A 89 -13.05 33.56 21.10
C TRP A 89 -12.53 34.86 21.71
N GLU A 90 -11.66 34.71 22.69
CA GLU A 90 -11.02 35.84 23.36
C GLU A 90 -9.99 36.54 22.46
N GLU A 91 -9.87 37.86 22.59
CA GLU A 91 -8.87 38.65 21.86
C GLU A 91 -7.44 38.29 22.30
N PRO A 92 -6.50 38.05 21.35
CA PRO A 92 -5.09 37.91 21.69
C PRO A 92 -4.58 39.20 22.33
N HIS A 93 -3.53 39.12 23.15
CA HIS A 93 -2.99 40.33 23.78
C HIS A 93 -2.33 41.22 22.73
N TYR A 94 -2.85 42.40 22.41
CA TYR A 94 -2.25 43.28 21.39
C TYR A 94 -1.90 44.67 21.96
N GLN A 95 -0.99 45.38 21.29
CA GLN A 95 -0.77 46.81 21.53
C GLN A 95 -1.46 47.61 20.44
N SER A 96 -2.10 48.72 20.82
CA SER A 96 -2.69 49.67 19.87
C SER A 96 -2.27 51.09 20.17
N ALA A 97 -2.23 51.91 19.12
CA ALA A 97 -1.96 53.34 19.20
C ALA A 97 -3.00 54.12 18.39
N LEU A 98 -3.21 55.38 18.75
CA LEU A 98 -4.03 56.31 17.99
C LEU A 98 -3.17 57.00 16.92
N ILE A 99 -3.39 56.67 15.65
CA ILE A 99 -2.72 57.28 14.50
C ILE A 99 -3.78 57.97 13.64
N ALA A 100 -3.60 59.27 13.39
CA ALA A 100 -4.56 60.10 12.64
C ALA A 100 -6.02 59.96 13.11
N GLY A 101 -6.22 59.83 14.43
CA GLY A 101 -7.55 59.69 15.05
C GLY A 101 -8.18 58.30 14.93
N LYS A 102 -7.46 57.29 14.44
CA LYS A 102 -7.91 55.90 14.39
C LYS A 102 -7.08 55.02 15.32
N TYR A 103 -7.72 54.07 16.01
CA TYR A 103 -7.01 53.00 16.70
C TYR A 103 -6.38 52.10 15.64
N VAL A 104 -5.07 51.90 15.75
CA VAL A 104 -4.28 51.05 14.87
C VAL A 104 -3.53 50.06 15.74
N ILE A 105 -3.59 48.79 15.37
CA ILE A 105 -2.81 47.73 16.03
C ILE A 105 -1.34 47.94 15.66
N THR A 106 -0.49 48.05 16.68
CA THR A 106 0.94 48.31 16.54
C THR A 106 1.80 47.10 16.88
N GLN A 107 1.22 46.12 17.58
CA GLN A 107 1.86 44.84 17.84
C GLN A 107 0.85 43.72 17.69
N ASP A 108 1.14 42.84 16.74
CA ASP A 108 0.37 41.65 16.47
C ASP A 108 0.77 40.53 17.45
N THR A 109 -0.22 39.80 17.93
CA THR A 109 -0.02 38.63 18.79
C THR A 109 -0.95 37.53 18.33
N TYR A 110 -0.43 36.32 18.27
CA TYR A 110 -1.19 35.17 17.86
C TYR A 110 -1.66 34.39 19.07
N ARG A 111 -2.94 34.05 19.14
CA ARG A 111 -3.41 33.09 20.15
C ARG A 111 -3.64 31.75 19.49
N ILE A 112 -2.95 30.74 20.03
CA ILE A 112 -3.09 29.34 19.61
C ILE A 112 -3.95 28.64 20.65
N TYR A 113 -4.96 27.93 20.17
CA TYR A 113 -5.75 26.98 20.94
C TYR A 113 -5.27 25.58 20.56
N PHE A 114 -4.83 24.82 21.55
CA PHE A 114 -4.18 23.53 21.33
C PHE A 114 -4.67 22.47 22.31
N ASP A 115 -4.51 21.22 21.94
CA ASP A 115 -4.74 20.06 22.79
C ASP A 115 -3.43 19.30 23.00
N ILE A 116 -3.28 18.67 24.17
CA ILE A 116 -2.24 17.67 24.44
C ILE A 116 -2.95 16.40 24.88
N PRO A 117 -3.01 15.36 24.02
CA PRO A 117 -3.86 14.21 24.29
C PRO A 117 -3.48 13.45 25.57
N LYS A 118 -4.49 13.08 26.36
CA LYS A 118 -4.41 12.08 27.46
C LYS A 118 -3.42 12.41 28.58
N ILE A 119 -3.31 13.68 28.98
CA ILE A 119 -2.48 14.09 30.12
C ILE A 119 -3.27 14.81 31.21
N ASP A 120 -2.70 14.84 32.41
CA ASP A 120 -3.15 15.69 33.50
C ASP A 120 -2.57 17.09 33.31
N HIS A 121 -3.42 18.05 32.93
CA HIS A 121 -3.03 19.44 32.65
C HIS A 121 -2.69 20.25 33.92
N SER A 122 -2.85 19.69 35.11
CA SER A 122 -2.41 20.33 36.36
C SER A 122 -0.91 20.14 36.63
N ASP A 123 -0.25 19.25 35.90
CA ASP A 123 1.12 18.82 36.11
C ASP A 123 2.05 19.38 35.03
N GLU A 124 2.88 20.35 35.40
CA GLU A 124 3.81 21.04 34.49
C GLU A 124 4.83 20.07 33.86
N GLU A 125 5.30 19.06 34.59
CA GLU A 125 6.26 18.08 34.07
C GLU A 125 5.61 17.20 33.00
N LYS A 126 4.36 16.77 33.20
CA LYS A 126 3.61 16.01 32.19
C LYS A 126 3.29 16.84 30.96
N ILE A 127 2.98 18.12 31.11
CA ILE A 127 2.79 19.04 29.97
C ILE A 127 4.07 19.09 29.14
N LYS A 128 5.22 19.36 29.78
CA LYS A 128 6.51 19.45 29.08
C LYS A 128 6.90 18.13 28.41
N ALA A 129 6.70 17.01 29.09
CA ALA A 129 7.04 15.68 28.56
C ALA A 129 6.19 15.28 27.34
N ASN A 130 4.99 15.85 27.17
CA ASN A 130 4.06 15.49 26.10
C ASN A 130 3.80 16.62 25.09
N GLN A 131 4.49 17.75 25.22
CA GLN A 131 4.33 18.92 24.36
C GLN A 131 4.58 18.60 22.87
N ASP A 132 5.39 17.60 22.56
CA ASP A 132 5.63 17.14 21.19
C ASP A 132 4.41 16.50 20.51
N HIS A 133 3.45 16.03 21.30
CA HIS A 133 2.17 15.47 20.85
C HIS A 133 1.06 16.52 20.73
N ALA A 134 1.38 17.80 20.95
CA ALA A 134 0.40 18.87 20.89
C ALA A 134 -0.23 18.97 19.49
N GLN A 135 -1.52 19.29 19.46
CA GLN A 135 -2.28 19.53 18.24
C GLN A 135 -2.89 20.93 18.30
N ILE A 136 -2.74 21.70 17.22
CA ILE A 136 -3.38 23.01 17.13
C ILE A 136 -4.80 22.83 16.60
N LEU A 137 -5.77 23.33 17.37
CA LEU A 137 -7.19 23.27 17.03
C LEU A 137 -7.65 24.54 16.31
N TYR A 138 -7.26 25.70 16.87
CA TYR A 138 -7.64 27.01 16.36
C TYR A 138 -6.52 28.01 16.52
N PHE A 139 -6.58 29.06 15.70
CA PHE A 139 -5.65 30.17 15.73
C PHE A 139 -6.41 31.48 15.59
N THR A 140 -6.07 32.49 16.40
CA THR A 140 -6.71 33.81 16.32
C THR A 140 -5.69 34.93 16.30
N THR A 141 -5.96 35.97 15.52
CA THR A 141 -5.18 37.21 15.46
C THR A 141 -6.12 38.42 15.45
N MET A 142 -5.66 39.54 15.99
CA MET A 142 -6.38 40.80 15.94
C MET A 142 -5.90 41.62 14.74
N THR A 143 -6.81 42.13 13.91
CA THR A 143 -6.51 43.07 12.83
C THR A 143 -7.20 44.41 13.07
N ASN A 144 -6.85 45.44 12.29
CA ASN A 144 -7.52 46.74 12.38
C ASN A 144 -9.02 46.66 12.08
N ASP A 145 -9.48 45.58 11.43
CA ASP A 145 -10.88 45.37 11.06
C ASP A 145 -11.63 44.45 12.04
N GLY A 146 -10.92 43.67 12.86
CA GLY A 146 -11.51 42.89 13.94
C GLY A 146 -10.73 41.61 14.28
N LEU A 147 -11.32 40.78 15.16
CA LEU A 147 -10.78 39.47 15.51
C LEU A 147 -10.99 38.48 14.35
N MET A 148 -9.91 37.89 13.85
CA MET A 148 -9.97 36.79 12.89
C MET A 148 -9.76 35.45 13.61
N VAL A 149 -10.59 34.47 13.27
CA VAL A 149 -10.52 33.10 13.80
C VAL A 149 -10.28 32.13 12.65
N PHE A 150 -9.23 31.34 12.78
CA PHE A 150 -8.81 30.36 11.79
C PHE A 150 -8.93 28.94 12.31
N THR A 151 -9.26 28.04 11.39
CA THR A 151 -9.34 26.59 11.60
C THR A 151 -8.32 25.88 10.72
N PHE A 152 -8.10 24.59 10.95
CA PHE A 152 -7.14 23.79 10.18
C PHE A 152 -7.83 22.74 9.32
N GLU A 153 -7.26 22.44 8.16
CA GLU A 153 -7.62 21.33 7.30
C GLU A 153 -6.46 20.34 7.13
N ASP A 154 -6.81 19.06 6.98
CA ASP A 154 -5.85 17.98 6.78
C ASP A 154 -5.35 17.90 5.33
N LYS A 155 -4.94 19.05 4.76
CA LYS A 155 -4.42 19.18 3.39
C LYS A 155 -3.30 20.20 3.35
N VAL A 156 -2.38 20.03 2.41
CA VAL A 156 -1.38 21.06 2.09
C VAL A 156 -2.08 22.17 1.31
N GLU A 157 -1.79 23.41 1.67
CA GLU A 157 -2.37 24.62 1.11
C GLU A 157 -2.04 24.76 -0.38
N ASN A 158 -2.99 25.26 -1.17
CA ASN A 158 -2.69 25.74 -2.51
C ASN A 158 -2.08 27.14 -2.41
N ILE A 159 -0.94 27.36 -3.08
CA ILE A 159 -0.18 28.62 -2.99
C ILE A 159 0.03 29.14 -4.41
N ASN A 160 -0.52 30.31 -4.73
CA ASN A 160 -0.27 30.95 -6.02
C ASN A 160 1.22 31.31 -6.21
N SER A 161 1.64 31.57 -7.45
CA SER A 161 3.05 31.82 -7.77
C SER A 161 3.64 33.01 -7.02
N ARG A 162 2.87 34.08 -6.85
CA ARG A 162 3.29 35.29 -6.12
C ARG A 162 3.56 35.01 -4.65
N LEU A 163 2.60 34.40 -3.96
CA LEU A 163 2.76 34.03 -2.56
C LEU A 163 3.89 33.02 -2.38
N PHE A 164 4.02 32.04 -3.29
CA PHE A 164 5.11 31.06 -3.25
C PHE A 164 6.48 31.75 -3.25
N VAL A 165 6.74 32.67 -4.19
CA VAL A 165 8.00 33.43 -4.26
C VAL A 165 8.25 34.20 -2.97
N GLU A 166 7.22 34.90 -2.47
CA GLU A 166 7.34 35.73 -1.27
C GLU A 166 7.69 34.93 -0.02
N LEU A 167 7.14 33.72 0.11
CA LEU A 167 7.43 32.79 1.21
C LEU A 167 8.78 32.10 1.01
N ALA A 168 9.06 31.59 -0.20
CA ALA A 168 10.25 30.81 -0.52
C ALA A 168 11.56 31.57 -0.30
N LYS A 169 11.57 32.89 -0.57
CA LYS A 169 12.72 33.78 -0.30
C LYS A 169 13.13 33.86 1.17
N ASN A 170 12.23 33.49 2.09
CA ASN A 170 12.49 33.48 3.53
C ASN A 170 12.92 32.10 4.05
N ILE A 171 13.04 31.09 3.19
CA ILE A 171 13.44 29.73 3.56
C ILE A 171 14.86 29.48 3.06
N LYS A 172 15.74 29.08 3.99
CA LYS A 172 17.11 28.67 3.66
C LYS A 172 17.13 27.18 3.34
N ILE A 173 17.39 26.85 2.08
CA ILE A 173 17.59 25.47 1.61
C ILE A 173 18.97 25.39 0.96
N ASN A 174 19.74 24.37 1.34
CA ASN A 174 21.02 24.06 0.70
C ASN A 174 20.81 23.32 -0.62
N SER A 175 20.21 24.01 -1.60
CA SER A 175 19.94 23.48 -2.94
C SER A 175 19.99 24.62 -3.95
N GLU A 176 20.82 24.49 -4.97
CA GLU A 176 20.86 25.45 -6.07
C GLU A 176 19.55 25.43 -6.88
N ALA A 177 18.90 24.26 -6.96
CA ALA A 177 17.60 24.14 -7.61
C ALA A 177 16.49 24.93 -6.89
N TRP A 178 16.60 25.16 -5.57
CA TRP A 178 15.66 26.02 -4.83
C TRP A 178 15.74 27.48 -5.31
N SER A 179 16.95 28.03 -5.39
CA SER A 179 17.19 29.39 -5.90
C SER A 179 16.70 29.54 -7.35
N GLN A 180 16.97 28.54 -8.19
CA GLN A 180 16.53 28.53 -9.59
C GLN A 180 15.01 28.44 -9.71
N LEU A 181 14.33 27.67 -8.85
CA LEU A 181 12.87 27.58 -8.84
C LEU A 181 12.22 28.94 -8.52
N ILE A 182 12.78 29.67 -7.53
CA ILE A 182 12.29 31.01 -7.17
C ILE A 182 12.47 31.95 -8.37
N GLN A 183 13.67 32.04 -8.93
CA GLN A 183 13.97 32.93 -10.07
C GLN A 183 13.11 32.61 -11.31
N PHE A 184 12.94 31.32 -11.61
CA PHE A 184 12.10 30.87 -12.70
C PHE A 184 10.64 31.28 -12.50
N THR A 185 10.11 31.08 -11.28
CA THR A 185 8.73 31.45 -10.95
C THR A 185 8.53 32.95 -11.05
N GLU A 186 9.49 33.75 -10.57
CA GLU A 186 9.45 35.20 -10.68
C GLU A 186 9.43 35.70 -12.13
N LYS A 187 10.24 35.09 -12.99
CA LYS A 187 10.40 35.54 -14.37
C LYS A 187 9.23 35.11 -15.26
N ASN A 188 8.77 33.88 -15.07
CA ASN A 188 7.92 33.21 -16.06
C ASN A 188 6.47 32.99 -15.60
N LEU A 189 6.17 33.07 -14.30
CA LEU A 189 4.87 32.64 -13.75
C LEU A 189 4.13 33.73 -12.94
N LEU A 190 4.66 34.95 -12.85
CA LEU A 190 4.02 36.08 -12.14
C LEU A 190 3.02 36.88 -13.00
N TYR A 191 2.98 36.68 -14.32
CA TYR A 191 2.27 37.55 -15.26
C TYR A 191 0.96 36.97 -15.83
N GLU A 192 0.64 35.71 -15.58
CA GLU A 192 -0.65 35.13 -16.00
C GLU A 192 -1.67 35.26 -14.87
N GLN A 193 -2.86 35.79 -15.19
CA GLN A 193 -4.02 35.70 -14.31
C GLN A 193 -4.22 34.23 -13.96
N ASP A 194 -4.19 33.90 -12.66
CA ASP A 194 -4.37 32.55 -12.12
C ASP A 194 -5.41 31.78 -12.93
N ASP A 195 -4.96 30.93 -13.86
CA ASP A 195 -5.87 30.05 -14.57
C ASP A 195 -6.34 29.02 -13.53
N ILE A 196 -7.60 29.17 -13.14
CA ILE A 196 -8.31 28.41 -12.11
C ILE A 196 -8.27 26.90 -12.42
N SER A 197 -7.93 26.51 -13.65
CA SER A 197 -7.73 25.12 -14.07
C SER A 197 -6.36 24.52 -13.73
N SER A 198 -5.35 25.34 -13.42
CA SER A 198 -3.97 24.88 -13.20
C SER A 198 -3.79 24.16 -11.84
N LYS A 199 -3.03 23.06 -11.84
CA LYS A 199 -2.63 22.36 -10.59
C LYS A 199 -1.35 22.92 -9.98
N LEU A 200 -0.81 23.98 -10.59
CA LEU A 200 0.42 24.62 -10.18
C LEU A 200 0.38 25.14 -8.74
N PRO A 201 -0.73 25.75 -8.24
CA PRO A 201 -0.79 26.16 -6.84
C PRO A 201 -0.67 25.01 -5.84
N GLN A 202 -1.20 23.83 -6.20
CA GLN A 202 -1.08 22.63 -5.39
C GLN A 202 0.37 22.11 -5.38
N VAL A 203 1.06 22.18 -6.53
CA VAL A 203 2.47 21.81 -6.65
C VAL A 203 3.35 22.72 -5.80
N PHE A 204 3.14 24.05 -5.84
CA PHE A 204 3.89 24.99 -5.01
C PHE A 204 3.69 24.76 -3.52
N GLY A 205 2.45 24.49 -3.09
CA GLY A 205 2.15 24.11 -1.72
C GLY A 205 2.94 22.89 -1.25
N LEU A 206 2.89 21.82 -2.04
CA LEU A 206 3.62 20.57 -1.75
C LEU A 206 5.14 20.79 -1.69
N ILE A 207 5.70 21.52 -2.65
CA ILE A 207 7.13 21.87 -2.66
C ILE A 207 7.51 22.64 -1.40
N LEU A 208 6.76 23.68 -1.05
CA LEU A 208 7.02 24.49 0.13
C LEU A 208 6.96 23.65 1.42
N TYR A 209 5.97 22.76 1.52
CA TYR A 209 5.80 21.89 2.67
C TYR A 209 6.95 20.89 2.83
N ALA A 210 7.36 20.19 1.75
CA ALA A 210 8.53 19.30 1.78
C ALA A 210 9.84 20.03 2.11
N SER A 211 9.94 21.30 1.73
CA SER A 211 11.10 22.15 2.01
C SER A 211 11.24 22.49 3.50
N ILE A 212 10.14 22.71 4.22
CA ILE A 212 10.16 23.09 5.64
C ILE A 212 9.92 21.93 6.61
N SER A 213 9.37 20.81 6.14
CA SER A 213 9.07 19.63 6.95
C SER A 213 9.74 18.38 6.38
N PRO A 214 11.02 18.14 6.75
CA PRO A 214 11.76 16.96 6.33
C PRO A 214 11.08 15.63 6.66
N GLU A 215 10.41 15.53 7.79
CA GLU A 215 9.72 14.34 8.28
C GLU A 215 8.50 13.93 7.43
N HIS A 216 7.91 14.87 6.70
CA HIS A 216 6.73 14.65 5.86
C HIS A 216 7.05 14.59 4.35
N ARG A 217 8.34 14.54 3.98
CA ARG A 217 8.77 14.49 2.56
C ARG A 217 8.24 13.27 1.81
N GLU A 218 8.05 12.14 2.49
CA GLU A 218 7.50 10.92 1.88
C GLU A 218 6.03 11.10 1.46
N ASP A 219 5.22 11.69 2.34
CA ASP A 219 3.81 11.98 2.05
C ASP A 219 3.70 12.98 0.89
N VAL A 220 4.60 13.98 0.87
CA VAL A 220 4.66 14.94 -0.24
C VAL A 220 5.05 14.27 -1.54
N PHE A 221 6.07 13.41 -1.54
CA PHE A 221 6.54 12.70 -2.73
C PHE A 221 5.39 11.97 -3.43
N ASN A 222 4.63 11.19 -2.66
CA ASN A 222 3.51 10.40 -3.17
C ASN A 222 2.39 11.26 -3.77
N ASN A 223 2.17 12.47 -3.25
CA ASN A 223 1.19 13.42 -3.77
C ASN A 223 1.71 14.22 -4.97
N LEU A 224 3.01 14.50 -5.02
CA LEU A 224 3.63 15.37 -6.01
C LEU A 224 3.93 14.64 -7.32
N CYS A 225 4.42 13.39 -7.28
CA CYS A 225 4.76 12.62 -8.49
C CYS A 225 3.59 12.50 -9.49
N PRO A 226 2.36 12.14 -9.08
CA PRO A 226 1.21 12.12 -9.99
C PRO A 226 0.88 13.49 -10.61
N LEU A 227 1.15 14.58 -9.89
CA LEU A 227 0.91 15.94 -10.38
C LEU A 227 1.94 16.34 -11.44
N LEU A 228 3.21 15.97 -11.25
CA LEU A 228 4.28 16.26 -12.21
C LEU A 228 4.12 15.48 -13.53
N LEU A 229 3.54 14.29 -13.47
CA LEU A 229 3.31 13.42 -14.65
C LEU A 229 2.12 13.85 -15.52
N LYS A 230 1.10 14.53 -14.96
CA LYS A 230 -0.07 14.94 -15.74
C LYS A 230 0.23 16.20 -16.55
N SER A 231 0.32 16.05 -17.87
CA SER A 231 0.63 17.16 -18.80
C SER A 231 -0.39 18.31 -18.76
N LYS A 232 -1.67 18.00 -18.58
CA LYS A 232 -2.76 19.00 -18.45
C LYS A 232 -2.70 19.85 -17.17
N ASN A 233 -1.81 19.52 -16.23
CA ASN A 233 -1.69 20.27 -14.99
C ASN A 233 -0.96 21.61 -15.17
N PHE A 234 -0.31 21.80 -16.32
CA PHE A 234 0.57 22.92 -16.62
C PHE A 234 0.30 23.39 -18.05
N GLU A 235 -0.47 24.47 -18.23
CA GLU A 235 -0.76 25.07 -19.54
C GLU A 235 0.21 26.22 -19.85
N SER A 236 1.52 25.97 -19.77
CA SER A 236 2.55 26.99 -20.03
C SER A 236 3.64 26.46 -20.95
N GLU A 237 4.19 27.25 -21.87
CA GLU A 237 5.33 26.83 -22.69
C GLU A 237 6.58 26.46 -21.87
N HIS A 238 6.63 26.86 -20.60
CA HIS A 238 7.77 26.66 -19.72
C HIS A 238 7.68 25.40 -18.83
N VAL A 239 6.68 24.52 -19.01
CA VAL A 239 6.53 23.28 -18.18
C VAL A 239 7.81 22.42 -18.14
N PRO A 240 8.52 22.17 -19.27
CA PRO A 240 9.67 21.28 -19.24
C PRO A 240 10.79 21.81 -18.32
N GLU A 241 11.04 23.12 -18.34
CA GLU A 241 12.04 23.76 -17.49
C GLU A 241 11.59 23.75 -16.03
N PHE A 242 10.33 24.11 -15.74
CA PHE A 242 9.77 24.03 -14.39
C PHE A 242 9.90 22.62 -13.80
N ARG A 243 9.53 21.60 -14.58
CA ARG A 243 9.60 20.20 -14.15
C ARG A 243 11.05 19.79 -13.91
N SER A 244 11.97 20.14 -14.81
CA SER A 244 13.40 19.85 -14.64
C SER A 244 13.97 20.47 -13.36
N ILE A 245 13.68 21.75 -13.10
CA ILE A 245 14.11 22.45 -11.89
C ILE A 245 13.52 21.77 -10.65
N THR A 246 12.21 21.48 -10.67
CA THR A 246 11.51 20.83 -9.57
C THR A 246 12.08 19.45 -9.28
N THR A 247 12.31 18.63 -10.31
CA THR A 247 12.88 17.29 -10.14
C THR A 247 14.28 17.33 -9.52
N ARG A 248 15.15 18.27 -9.93
CA ARG A 248 16.46 18.45 -9.27
C ARG A 248 16.31 18.87 -7.82
N LEU A 249 15.40 19.80 -7.51
CA LEU A 249 15.12 20.19 -6.13
C LEU A 249 14.67 18.98 -5.30
N LEU A 250 13.79 18.14 -5.84
CA LEU A 250 13.34 16.93 -5.14
C LEU A 250 14.48 15.94 -4.92
N LYS A 251 15.41 15.80 -5.88
CA LYS A 251 16.64 15.01 -5.67
C LYS A 251 17.52 15.56 -4.54
N ASP A 252 17.61 16.89 -4.41
CA ASP A 252 18.41 17.54 -3.36
C ASP A 252 17.79 17.38 -1.96
N ILE A 253 16.45 17.38 -1.86
CA ILE A 253 15.76 17.40 -0.56
C ILE A 253 15.19 16.02 -0.14
N ILE A 254 14.93 15.10 -1.06
CA ILE A 254 14.34 13.79 -0.74
C ILE A 254 15.43 12.72 -0.74
N PRO A 255 15.72 12.09 0.42
CA PRO A 255 16.63 10.95 0.49
C PRO A 255 16.16 9.81 -0.42
N ASP A 256 17.11 9.18 -1.11
CA ASP A 256 16.88 8.04 -2.00
C ASP A 256 15.83 8.30 -3.09
N TYR A 257 15.74 9.55 -3.57
CA TYR A 257 14.74 9.99 -4.55
C TYR A 257 14.59 9.03 -5.73
N GLU A 258 15.69 8.60 -6.35
CA GLU A 258 15.62 7.71 -7.53
C GLU A 258 15.04 6.34 -7.20
N ALA A 259 15.39 5.76 -6.05
CA ALA A 259 14.81 4.49 -5.61
C ALA A 259 13.30 4.63 -5.35
N LYS A 260 12.89 5.76 -4.75
CA LYS A 260 11.47 6.09 -4.54
C LYS A 260 10.71 6.27 -5.85
N VAL A 261 11.33 6.90 -6.86
CA VAL A 261 10.74 7.02 -8.20
C VAL A 261 10.58 5.65 -8.85
N MET A 262 11.58 4.78 -8.79
CA MET A 262 11.47 3.41 -9.31
C MET A 262 10.32 2.65 -8.61
N ALA A 263 10.26 2.71 -7.28
CA ALA A 263 9.16 2.11 -6.51
C ALA A 263 7.79 2.69 -6.88
N PHE A 264 7.70 4.00 -7.09
CA PHE A 264 6.50 4.67 -7.58
C PHE A 264 6.07 4.15 -8.95
N LEU A 265 7.00 4.02 -9.91
CA LEU A 265 6.70 3.49 -11.25
C LEU A 265 6.19 2.05 -11.17
N HIS A 266 6.81 1.21 -10.34
CA HIS A 266 6.34 -0.16 -10.11
C HIS A 266 4.95 -0.24 -9.49
N LYS A 267 4.63 0.65 -8.56
CA LYS A 267 3.33 0.66 -7.86
C LYS A 267 2.19 1.18 -8.74
N ASN A 268 2.47 2.19 -9.56
CA ASN A 268 1.44 2.90 -10.33
C ASN A 268 1.21 2.33 -11.73
N ASN A 269 2.08 1.44 -12.21
CA ASN A 269 1.89 0.78 -13.50
C ASN A 269 1.44 -0.66 -13.30
N ASN A 270 0.33 -1.03 -13.94
CA ASN A 270 -0.19 -2.38 -13.86
C ASN A 270 0.68 -3.33 -14.73
N PRO A 271 1.30 -4.37 -14.17
CA PRO A 271 2.14 -5.32 -14.91
C PRO A 271 1.47 -5.99 -16.12
N MET A 272 0.15 -6.13 -16.15
CA MET A 272 -0.59 -6.68 -17.29
C MET A 272 -0.98 -5.65 -18.36
N ARG A 273 -0.97 -4.35 -18.04
CA ARG A 273 -1.50 -3.29 -18.92
C ARG A 273 -0.53 -2.18 -19.27
N TYR A 274 0.65 -2.14 -18.66
CA TYR A 274 1.64 -1.10 -18.94
C TYR A 274 2.18 -1.20 -20.37
N SER A 275 2.64 -0.07 -20.91
CA SER A 275 3.56 -0.04 -22.04
C SER A 275 4.96 0.37 -21.59
N GLU A 276 6.00 -0.18 -22.22
CA GLU A 276 7.39 0.21 -21.93
C GLU A 276 7.62 1.70 -22.22
N ARG A 277 6.92 2.23 -23.24
CA ARG A 277 6.92 3.66 -23.57
C ARG A 277 6.40 4.51 -22.42
N ASP A 278 5.31 4.12 -21.77
CA ASP A 278 4.78 4.87 -20.62
C ASP A 278 5.77 4.91 -19.46
N ILE A 279 6.49 3.81 -19.21
CA ILE A 279 7.55 3.74 -18.20
C ILE A 279 8.70 4.68 -18.56
N SER A 280 9.15 4.69 -19.82
CA SER A 280 10.19 5.61 -20.29
C SER A 280 9.78 7.06 -20.14
N GLU A 281 8.59 7.41 -20.61
CA GLU A 281 8.08 8.79 -20.54
C GLU A 281 7.95 9.23 -19.07
N GLN A 282 7.33 8.42 -18.21
CA GLN A 282 7.19 8.76 -16.79
C GLN A 282 8.54 8.85 -16.07
N GLY A 283 9.45 7.90 -16.32
CA GLY A 283 10.78 7.88 -15.72
C GLY A 283 11.62 9.10 -16.12
N ALA A 284 11.61 9.47 -17.39
CA ALA A 284 12.31 10.66 -17.88
C ALA A 284 11.73 11.95 -17.30
N LEU A 285 10.40 12.06 -17.20
CA LEU A 285 9.73 13.21 -16.58
C LEU A 285 10.06 13.36 -15.09
N LEU A 286 10.29 12.26 -14.39
CA LEU A 286 10.74 12.22 -12.99
C LEU A 286 12.27 12.21 -12.87
N GLY A 287 13.00 12.42 -13.98
CA GLY A 287 14.45 12.60 -14.00
C GLY A 287 15.27 11.37 -13.65
N LEU A 288 14.77 10.15 -13.89
CA LEU A 288 15.61 8.96 -13.91
C LEU A 288 16.56 8.99 -15.12
N SER A 289 17.73 8.36 -14.97
CA SER A 289 18.61 8.08 -16.11
C SER A 289 18.06 6.94 -16.97
N ASP A 290 18.50 6.85 -18.22
CA ASP A 290 18.10 5.79 -19.14
C ASP A 290 18.42 4.40 -18.56
N GLU A 291 19.57 4.24 -17.89
CA GLU A 291 19.94 2.95 -17.27
C GLU A 291 18.96 2.55 -16.16
N LYS A 292 18.48 3.50 -15.36
CA LYS A 292 17.49 3.23 -14.30
C LYS A 292 16.12 2.92 -14.89
N ILE A 293 15.74 3.58 -15.98
CA ILE A 293 14.50 3.29 -16.71
C ILE A 293 14.54 1.86 -17.26
N ASP A 294 15.66 1.44 -17.85
CA ASP A 294 15.86 0.08 -18.36
C ASP A 294 15.72 -0.97 -17.25
N VAL A 295 16.26 -0.70 -16.06
CA VAL A 295 16.08 -1.57 -14.89
C VAL A 295 14.59 -1.71 -14.54
N VAL A 296 13.84 -0.61 -14.44
CA VAL A 296 12.39 -0.66 -14.15
C VAL A 296 11.64 -1.45 -15.22
N GLN A 297 11.96 -1.25 -16.50
CA GLN A 297 11.33 -1.99 -17.59
C GLN A 297 11.60 -3.49 -17.51
N ASN A 298 12.85 -3.89 -17.26
CA ASN A 298 13.23 -5.29 -17.05
C ASN A 298 12.44 -5.93 -15.90
N GLU A 299 12.41 -5.27 -14.75
CA GLU A 299 11.65 -5.74 -13.60
C GLU A 299 10.14 -5.82 -13.89
N MET A 300 9.57 -4.88 -14.64
CA MET A 300 8.17 -4.92 -15.06
C MET A 300 7.88 -6.08 -16.02
N ARG A 301 8.80 -6.40 -16.93
CA ARG A 301 8.70 -7.59 -17.80
C ARG A 301 8.70 -8.88 -17.00
N GLU A 302 9.59 -8.99 -16.01
CA GLU A 302 9.64 -10.15 -15.12
C GLU A 302 8.35 -10.31 -14.30
N ARG A 303 7.83 -9.20 -13.75
CA ARG A 303 6.55 -9.21 -13.02
C ARG A 303 5.39 -9.65 -13.91
N LYS A 304 5.32 -9.17 -15.15
CA LYS A 304 4.32 -9.59 -16.13
C LYS A 304 4.43 -11.10 -16.43
N ALA A 305 5.63 -11.60 -16.66
CA ALA A 305 5.87 -13.02 -16.91
C ALA A 305 5.42 -13.89 -15.72
N LEU A 306 5.75 -13.47 -14.50
CA LEU A 306 5.35 -14.16 -13.27
C LEU A 306 3.84 -14.15 -13.06
N GLU A 307 3.18 -13.03 -13.34
CA GLU A 307 1.73 -12.92 -13.19
C GLU A 307 0.98 -13.70 -14.28
N VAL A 308 1.49 -13.74 -15.51
CA VAL A 308 0.98 -14.64 -16.56
C VAL A 308 1.11 -16.09 -16.11
N GLN A 309 2.26 -16.49 -15.56
CA GLN A 309 2.47 -17.83 -15.05
C GLN A 309 1.51 -18.17 -13.90
N ASN A 310 1.31 -17.27 -12.95
CA ASN A 310 0.38 -17.45 -11.83
C ASN A 310 -1.06 -17.55 -12.30
N ASN A 311 -1.48 -16.71 -13.26
CA ASN A 311 -2.81 -16.75 -13.84
C ASN A 311 -3.05 -18.07 -14.57
N ASN A 312 -2.11 -18.49 -15.42
CA ASN A 312 -2.19 -19.78 -16.12
C ASN A 312 -2.28 -20.95 -15.14
N ARG A 313 -1.49 -20.92 -14.06
CA ARG A 313 -1.56 -21.92 -13.00
C ARG A 313 -2.91 -21.94 -12.28
N SER A 314 -3.44 -20.76 -11.93
CA SER A 314 -4.76 -20.64 -11.29
C SER A 314 -5.86 -21.21 -12.19
N GLN A 315 -5.84 -20.86 -13.48
CA GLN A 315 -6.81 -21.38 -14.45
C GLN A 315 -6.69 -22.90 -14.61
N ALA A 316 -5.48 -23.43 -14.64
CA ALA A 316 -5.25 -24.87 -14.75
C ALA A 316 -5.74 -25.64 -13.50
N ILE A 317 -5.60 -25.07 -12.31
CA ILE A 317 -6.14 -25.63 -11.05
C ILE A 317 -7.68 -25.62 -11.08
N GLU A 318 -8.30 -24.51 -11.51
CA GLU A 318 -9.76 -24.44 -11.65
C GLU A 318 -10.28 -25.45 -12.67
N LEU A 319 -9.60 -25.62 -13.81
CA LEU A 319 -9.94 -26.64 -14.79
C LEU A 319 -9.89 -28.06 -14.18
N LYS A 320 -8.82 -28.40 -13.45
CA LYS A 320 -8.71 -29.71 -12.74
C LYS A 320 -9.89 -29.93 -11.79
N LYS A 321 -10.25 -28.91 -11.02
CA LYS A 321 -11.38 -28.93 -10.08
C LYS A 321 -12.72 -29.11 -10.80
N THR A 322 -12.96 -28.37 -11.88
CA THR A 322 -14.17 -28.49 -12.70
C THR A 322 -14.31 -29.90 -13.29
N LEU A 323 -13.22 -30.49 -13.81
CA LEU A 323 -13.22 -31.83 -14.37
C LEU A 323 -13.50 -32.91 -13.30
N ILE A 324 -12.79 -32.87 -12.17
CA ILE A 324 -13.01 -33.81 -11.06
C ILE A 324 -14.43 -33.68 -10.51
N GLY A 325 -14.93 -32.45 -10.37
CA GLY A 325 -16.30 -32.18 -9.96
C GLY A 325 -17.33 -32.79 -10.91
N ALA A 326 -17.10 -32.71 -12.22
CA ALA A 326 -17.94 -33.37 -13.22
C ALA A 326 -17.93 -34.90 -13.08
N VAL A 327 -16.77 -35.50 -12.82
CA VAL A 327 -16.67 -36.96 -12.57
C VAL A 327 -17.45 -37.35 -11.31
N ASP A 328 -17.34 -36.56 -10.24
CA ASP A 328 -18.03 -36.81 -8.98
C ASP A 328 -19.54 -36.67 -9.10
N GLU A 329 -20.02 -35.69 -9.86
CA GLU A 329 -21.45 -35.54 -10.11
C GLU A 329 -22.00 -36.68 -10.98
N TYR A 330 -21.25 -37.15 -11.98
CA TYR A 330 -21.59 -38.36 -12.72
C TYR A 330 -21.70 -39.58 -11.80
N LEU A 331 -20.74 -39.77 -10.88
CA LEU A 331 -20.77 -40.88 -9.90
C LEU A 331 -21.97 -40.77 -8.94
N ARG A 332 -22.33 -39.57 -8.47
CA ARG A 332 -23.52 -39.34 -7.64
C ARG A 332 -24.81 -39.63 -8.38
N TRP A 333 -24.93 -39.17 -9.62
CA TRP A 333 -26.10 -39.46 -10.47
C TRP A 333 -26.31 -40.97 -10.63
N ARG A 334 -25.23 -41.74 -10.80
CA ARG A 334 -25.31 -43.21 -10.85
C ARG A 334 -25.79 -43.86 -9.56
N ASN A 335 -25.56 -43.23 -8.41
CA ASN A 335 -26.05 -43.72 -7.13
C ASN A 335 -27.45 -43.17 -6.78
N ASN A 336 -28.09 -42.45 -7.70
CA ASN A 336 -29.35 -41.73 -7.47
C ASN A 336 -29.24 -40.67 -6.35
N GLU A 337 -28.05 -40.09 -6.19
CA GLU A 337 -27.70 -39.07 -5.19
C GLU A 337 -27.44 -37.68 -5.81
N SER A 338 -27.67 -37.54 -7.12
CA SER A 338 -27.47 -36.25 -7.81
C SER A 338 -28.47 -35.20 -7.33
N LYS A 339 -27.97 -33.98 -7.17
CA LYS A 339 -28.74 -32.83 -6.70
C LYS A 339 -29.05 -31.82 -7.81
N GLU A 340 -28.51 -32.02 -9.02
CA GLU A 340 -28.68 -31.08 -10.12
C GLU A 340 -30.01 -31.28 -10.86
N THR A 341 -30.78 -30.20 -10.97
CA THR A 341 -32.07 -30.17 -11.68
C THR A 341 -31.93 -30.38 -13.19
N ASP A 342 -30.76 -30.07 -13.75
CA ASP A 342 -30.45 -30.17 -15.18
C ASP A 342 -30.37 -31.63 -15.66
N TYR A 343 -30.31 -32.60 -14.74
CA TYR A 343 -30.22 -34.04 -15.03
C TYR A 343 -31.54 -34.80 -14.84
N GLN A 344 -32.65 -34.08 -14.62
CA GLN A 344 -33.97 -34.69 -14.47
C GLN A 344 -34.56 -35.11 -15.82
N LYS A 345 -34.49 -36.41 -16.15
CA LYS A 345 -35.59 -37.22 -16.71
C LYS A 345 -35.14 -38.63 -17.08
N SER A 346 -36.02 -39.60 -16.80
CA SER A 346 -35.94 -41.05 -17.03
C SER A 346 -34.85 -41.52 -18.00
N SER A 347 -33.80 -42.15 -17.48
CA SER A 347 -32.92 -43.00 -18.29
C SER A 347 -33.72 -44.22 -18.77
N GLY A 348 -33.82 -44.45 -20.08
CA GLY A 348 -34.38 -45.69 -20.61
C GLY A 348 -33.61 -46.92 -20.09
N ALA A 349 -34.27 -48.08 -19.99
CA ALA A 349 -33.73 -49.28 -19.33
C ALA A 349 -32.33 -49.71 -19.82
N PHE A 350 -31.99 -49.47 -21.10
CA PHE A 350 -30.66 -49.76 -21.67
C PHE A 350 -29.58 -48.73 -21.29
N THR A 351 -29.94 -47.45 -21.16
CA THR A 351 -29.06 -46.39 -20.63
C THR A 351 -28.78 -46.65 -19.15
N TRP A 352 -29.82 -47.09 -18.41
CA TRP A 352 -29.68 -47.53 -17.04
C TRP A 352 -28.69 -48.71 -16.92
N LEU A 353 -28.87 -49.81 -17.68
CA LEU A 353 -27.97 -50.98 -17.60
C LEU A 353 -26.49 -50.65 -17.89
N ARG A 354 -26.19 -49.89 -18.95
CA ARG A 354 -24.81 -49.59 -19.34
C ARG A 354 -24.07 -48.74 -18.30
N HIS A 355 -24.75 -47.74 -17.74
CA HIS A 355 -24.14 -46.87 -16.74
C HIS A 355 -24.14 -47.49 -15.34
N TYR A 356 -25.06 -48.37 -14.99
CA TYR A 356 -25.05 -49.06 -13.69
C TYR A 356 -24.14 -50.30 -13.64
N THR A 357 -23.51 -50.69 -14.75
CA THR A 357 -22.43 -51.69 -14.74
C THR A 357 -21.14 -51.17 -14.10
N ASP A 358 -20.30 -52.09 -13.61
CA ASP A 358 -18.96 -51.78 -13.10
C ASP A 358 -18.07 -51.11 -14.15
N PHE A 359 -18.32 -51.33 -15.44
CA PHE A 359 -17.59 -50.68 -16.53
C PHE A 359 -17.67 -49.14 -16.43
N GLY A 360 -18.86 -48.58 -16.24
CA GLY A 360 -19.07 -47.14 -16.12
C GLY A 360 -18.47 -46.57 -14.83
N LYS A 361 -18.42 -47.36 -13.75
CA LYS A 361 -17.81 -47.00 -12.46
C LYS A 361 -16.30 -46.95 -12.56
N ASN A 362 -15.71 -48.01 -13.10
CA ASN A 362 -14.28 -48.15 -13.22
C ASN A 362 -13.72 -47.07 -14.16
N ARG A 363 -14.36 -46.83 -15.31
CA ARG A 363 -13.95 -45.75 -16.24
C ARG A 363 -13.94 -44.37 -15.58
N ALA A 364 -14.93 -44.05 -14.75
CA ALA A 364 -14.99 -42.77 -14.03
C ALA A 364 -13.93 -42.69 -12.91
N ASN A 365 -13.79 -43.74 -12.12
CA ASN A 365 -12.79 -43.81 -11.06
C ASN A 365 -11.36 -43.73 -11.63
N ASP A 366 -11.09 -44.43 -12.74
CA ASP A 366 -9.81 -44.39 -13.44
C ASP A 366 -9.51 -42.98 -13.95
N LEU A 367 -10.47 -42.32 -14.61
CA LEU A 367 -10.31 -40.93 -15.04
C LEU A 367 -10.03 -40.00 -13.86
N LYS A 368 -10.81 -40.11 -12.78
CA LYS A 368 -10.60 -39.30 -11.57
C LYS A 368 -9.21 -39.53 -10.97
N ASN A 369 -8.75 -40.77 -10.92
CA ASN A 369 -7.42 -41.12 -10.42
C ASN A 369 -6.31 -40.53 -11.29
N GLU A 370 -6.42 -40.64 -12.61
CA GLU A 370 -5.43 -40.07 -13.54
C GLU A 370 -5.42 -38.53 -13.52
N LEU A 371 -6.58 -37.88 -13.45
CA LEU A 371 -6.69 -36.43 -13.26
C LEU A 371 -6.07 -35.98 -11.93
N ASN A 372 -6.27 -36.76 -10.85
CA ASN A 372 -5.66 -36.48 -9.55
C ASN A 372 -4.12 -36.57 -9.61
N LYS A 373 -3.58 -37.57 -10.31
CA LYS A 373 -2.13 -37.76 -10.52
C LYS A 373 -1.50 -36.73 -11.46
N ALA A 374 -2.28 -36.05 -12.31
CA ALA A 374 -1.75 -35.05 -13.21
C ALA A 374 -1.14 -33.87 -12.43
N GLN A 375 0.19 -33.73 -12.55
CA GLN A 375 0.99 -32.71 -11.86
C GLN A 375 1.11 -31.41 -12.66
N ASP A 376 0.75 -31.43 -13.93
CA ASP A 376 0.82 -30.28 -14.84
C ASP A 376 -0.34 -30.28 -15.85
N LEU A 377 -0.59 -29.12 -16.45
CA LEU A 377 -1.67 -28.89 -17.41
C LEU A 377 -1.54 -29.81 -18.62
N LYS A 378 -0.34 -30.03 -19.16
CA LYS A 378 -0.14 -30.87 -20.33
C LYS A 378 -0.56 -32.31 -20.03
N THR A 379 -0.07 -32.88 -18.91
CA THR A 379 -0.46 -34.21 -18.46
C THR A 379 -1.98 -34.32 -18.26
N MET A 380 -2.62 -33.29 -17.70
CA MET A 380 -4.07 -33.25 -17.54
C MET A 380 -4.81 -33.26 -18.89
N LEU A 381 -4.34 -32.47 -19.86
CA LEU A 381 -4.93 -32.42 -21.19
C LEU A 381 -4.71 -33.74 -21.95
N ASP A 382 -3.55 -34.39 -21.80
CA ASP A 382 -3.27 -35.71 -22.36
C ASP A 382 -4.22 -36.78 -21.80
N VAL A 383 -4.48 -36.76 -20.48
CA VAL A 383 -5.46 -37.64 -19.82
C VAL A 383 -6.85 -37.45 -20.41
N LEU A 384 -7.29 -36.19 -20.61
CA LEU A 384 -8.58 -35.90 -21.22
C LEU A 384 -8.64 -36.38 -22.68
N GLN A 385 -7.63 -36.09 -23.48
CA GLN A 385 -7.59 -36.51 -24.88
C GLN A 385 -7.67 -38.04 -25.00
N LYS A 386 -6.90 -38.76 -24.19
CA LYS A 386 -6.95 -40.23 -24.12
C LYS A 386 -8.33 -40.74 -23.67
N HIS A 387 -9.00 -40.03 -22.76
CA HIS A 387 -10.34 -40.38 -22.31
C HIS A 387 -11.37 -40.28 -23.43
N PHE A 388 -11.36 -39.20 -24.20
CA PHE A 388 -12.29 -38.99 -25.31
C PHE A 388 -11.97 -39.87 -26.53
N ALA A 389 -10.70 -40.27 -26.72
CA ALA A 389 -10.31 -41.20 -27.78
C ALA A 389 -10.78 -42.65 -27.51
N ASN A 390 -10.85 -43.06 -26.23
CA ASN A 390 -11.19 -44.43 -25.84
C ASN A 390 -12.67 -44.60 -25.47
N ASN A 391 -13.43 -45.26 -26.35
CA ASN A 391 -14.82 -45.69 -26.09
C ASN A 391 -15.82 -44.56 -25.79
N SER A 392 -15.56 -43.33 -26.27
CA SER A 392 -16.47 -42.19 -26.12
C SER A 392 -17.77 -42.40 -26.89
N ARG A 393 -18.90 -42.19 -26.21
CA ARG A 393 -20.23 -42.07 -26.82
C ARG A 393 -20.99 -40.97 -26.11
N LEU A 394 -21.29 -39.90 -26.83
CA LEU A 394 -22.00 -38.74 -26.29
C LEU A 394 -23.49 -39.05 -26.24
N HIS A 395 -23.96 -39.39 -25.04
CA HIS A 395 -25.38 -39.51 -24.70
C HIS A 395 -25.68 -38.67 -23.46
N ASN A 396 -26.96 -38.30 -23.27
CA ASN A 396 -27.42 -37.37 -22.21
C ASN A 396 -26.89 -37.63 -20.79
N HIS A 397 -26.53 -38.89 -20.45
CA HIS A 397 -26.00 -39.28 -19.14
C HIS A 397 -24.65 -39.99 -19.21
N SER A 398 -23.87 -39.73 -20.28
CA SER A 398 -22.50 -40.21 -20.39
C SER A 398 -21.54 -39.37 -19.56
N LEU A 399 -20.50 -39.99 -19.00
CA LEU A 399 -19.40 -39.30 -18.32
C LEU A 399 -18.81 -38.17 -19.22
N ASP A 400 -18.66 -38.45 -20.51
CA ASP A 400 -18.18 -37.52 -21.52
C ASP A 400 -19.07 -36.25 -21.59
N SER A 401 -20.39 -36.39 -21.45
CA SER A 401 -21.33 -35.26 -21.43
C SER A 401 -21.26 -34.43 -20.15
N TYR A 402 -21.02 -35.05 -18.99
CA TYR A 402 -20.79 -34.32 -17.75
C TYR A 402 -19.52 -33.45 -17.84
N LEU A 403 -18.43 -34.00 -18.38
CA LEU A 403 -17.17 -33.28 -18.56
C LEU A 403 -17.34 -32.07 -19.50
N LEU A 404 -17.91 -32.28 -20.69
CA LEU A 404 -18.07 -31.21 -21.70
C LEU A 404 -19.01 -30.11 -21.21
N ARG A 405 -20.10 -30.45 -20.52
CA ARG A 405 -21.01 -29.46 -19.94
C ARG A 405 -20.35 -28.66 -18.83
N ALA A 406 -19.62 -29.31 -17.92
CA ALA A 406 -18.92 -28.60 -16.85
C ALA A 406 -17.86 -27.65 -17.42
N VAL A 407 -17.09 -28.12 -18.40
CA VAL A 407 -16.08 -27.32 -19.10
C VAL A 407 -16.71 -26.13 -19.82
N TYR A 408 -17.82 -26.31 -20.53
CA TYR A 408 -18.54 -25.22 -21.20
C TYR A 408 -19.24 -24.27 -20.21
N LYS A 409 -19.79 -24.75 -19.09
CA LYS A 409 -20.47 -23.91 -18.09
C LYS A 409 -19.51 -22.98 -17.37
N ASP A 410 -18.32 -23.48 -17.06
CA ASP A 410 -17.31 -22.78 -16.25
C ASP A 410 -16.15 -22.19 -17.06
N PHE A 411 -16.24 -22.15 -18.40
CA PHE A 411 -15.11 -21.80 -19.26
C PHE A 411 -14.46 -20.45 -18.98
N ASN A 412 -15.22 -19.47 -18.51
CA ASN A 412 -14.71 -18.16 -18.10
C ASN A 412 -13.63 -18.24 -17.00
N LYS A 413 -13.61 -19.32 -16.20
CA LYS A 413 -12.61 -19.56 -15.15
C LYS A 413 -11.26 -20.01 -15.70
N PHE A 414 -11.21 -20.49 -16.95
CA PHE A 414 -10.02 -21.02 -17.60
C PHE A 414 -9.98 -20.70 -19.10
N ASN A 415 -10.44 -19.49 -19.46
CA ASN A 415 -10.63 -19.07 -20.84
C ASN A 415 -9.33 -18.91 -21.64
N SER A 416 -8.17 -18.82 -20.98
CA SER A 416 -6.87 -18.87 -21.66
C SER A 416 -6.52 -20.28 -22.14
N ILE A 417 -7.16 -21.30 -21.57
CA ILE A 417 -7.00 -22.72 -21.93
C ILE A 417 -8.10 -23.13 -22.92
N PHE A 418 -9.36 -22.83 -22.59
CA PHE A 418 -10.53 -23.14 -23.42
C PHE A 418 -11.41 -21.91 -23.62
N ASN A 419 -11.37 -21.34 -24.82
CA ASN A 419 -12.24 -20.22 -25.18
C ASN A 419 -13.42 -20.71 -26.03
N PHE A 420 -14.63 -20.64 -25.49
CA PHE A 420 -15.85 -21.01 -26.18
C PHE A 420 -16.78 -19.81 -26.47
N GLU A 421 -16.29 -18.57 -26.39
CA GLU A 421 -17.12 -17.37 -26.63
C GLU A 421 -17.74 -17.35 -28.03
N HIS A 422 -17.09 -17.98 -29.02
CA HIS A 422 -17.62 -18.13 -30.37
C HIS A 422 -18.74 -19.17 -30.50
N LEU A 423 -18.95 -20.00 -29.48
CA LEU A 423 -19.94 -21.09 -29.48
C LEU A 423 -21.26 -20.64 -28.85
N ALA A 424 -22.27 -20.36 -29.68
CA ALA A 424 -23.63 -20.03 -29.23
C ALA A 424 -24.52 -21.28 -29.15
N ILE A 425 -24.37 -22.08 -28.08
CA ILE A 425 -25.14 -23.33 -27.91
C ILE A 425 -26.47 -23.03 -27.21
N LYS A 426 -27.57 -23.09 -27.95
CA LYS A 426 -28.93 -22.80 -27.43
C LYS A 426 -29.58 -23.96 -26.69
N ASN A 427 -29.24 -25.20 -27.04
CA ASN A 427 -29.80 -26.43 -26.47
C ASN A 427 -28.72 -27.49 -26.30
N ASP A 428 -28.86 -28.36 -25.32
CA ASP A 428 -27.91 -29.43 -25.04
C ASP A 428 -28.27 -30.72 -25.80
N THR A 429 -27.76 -30.85 -27.03
CA THR A 429 -27.98 -31.99 -27.94
C THR A 429 -26.71 -32.80 -28.16
N ASP A 430 -26.82 -34.05 -28.60
CA ASP A 430 -25.66 -34.90 -28.91
C ASP A 430 -24.73 -34.24 -29.95
N ALA A 431 -25.29 -33.56 -30.97
CA ALA A 431 -24.52 -32.83 -31.98
C ALA A 431 -23.75 -31.63 -31.40
N ASN A 432 -24.34 -30.89 -30.46
CA ASN A 432 -23.67 -29.76 -29.82
C ASN A 432 -22.56 -30.21 -28.87
N ARG A 433 -22.75 -31.35 -28.18
CA ARG A 433 -21.69 -31.95 -27.37
C ARG A 433 -20.54 -32.45 -28.24
N GLU A 434 -20.85 -33.02 -29.39
CA GLU A 434 -19.84 -33.46 -30.35
C GLU A 434 -19.02 -32.28 -30.86
N TRP A 435 -19.69 -31.17 -31.21
CA TRP A 435 -19.01 -29.94 -31.61
C TRP A 435 -18.10 -29.38 -30.50
N LEU A 436 -18.59 -29.33 -29.24
CA LEU A 436 -17.78 -28.93 -28.09
C LEU A 436 -16.55 -29.81 -27.90
N ARG A 437 -16.70 -31.13 -28.08
CA ARG A 437 -15.61 -32.09 -27.96
C ARG A 437 -14.53 -31.83 -29.01
N GLU A 438 -14.91 -31.64 -30.27
CA GLU A 438 -13.97 -31.36 -31.36
C GLU A 438 -13.26 -30.01 -31.18
N GLU A 439 -13.98 -28.96 -30.78
CA GLU A 439 -13.39 -27.64 -30.49
C GLU A 439 -12.39 -27.73 -29.32
N MET A 440 -12.78 -28.40 -28.23
CA MET A 440 -11.91 -28.60 -27.08
C MET A 440 -10.65 -29.39 -27.45
N LEU A 441 -10.78 -30.51 -28.17
CA LEU A 441 -9.63 -31.31 -28.63
C LEU A 441 -8.74 -30.54 -29.61
N GLY A 442 -9.34 -29.73 -30.49
CA GLY A 442 -8.62 -28.84 -31.40
C GLY A 442 -7.84 -27.74 -30.66
N MET A 443 -8.37 -27.24 -29.54
CA MET A 443 -7.66 -26.32 -28.65
C MET A 443 -6.52 -27.03 -27.91
N VAL A 444 -6.76 -28.22 -27.33
CA VAL A 444 -5.73 -29.03 -26.65
C VAL A 444 -4.51 -29.24 -27.55
N ALA A 445 -4.72 -29.58 -28.83
CA ALA A 445 -3.64 -29.78 -29.79
C ALA A 445 -2.79 -28.52 -30.06
N LYS A 446 -3.34 -27.33 -29.79
CA LYS A 446 -2.66 -26.02 -29.96
C LYS A 446 -2.07 -25.49 -28.65
N THR A 447 -2.50 -26.02 -27.50
CA THR A 447 -2.07 -25.55 -26.18
C THR A 447 -0.68 -26.08 -25.83
N ASN A 448 0.36 -25.28 -26.10
CA ASN A 448 1.72 -25.52 -25.61
C ASN A 448 1.92 -24.86 -24.24
N MET A 449 1.54 -25.52 -23.14
CA MET A 449 1.76 -25.00 -21.78
C MET A 449 2.37 -26.03 -20.82
N ASN A 450 3.60 -25.78 -20.38
CA ASN A 450 4.22 -26.49 -19.25
C ASN A 450 3.84 -25.78 -17.93
N VAL A 451 2.62 -26.00 -17.43
CA VAL A 451 2.10 -25.36 -16.19
C VAL A 451 1.95 -26.40 -15.10
N THR A 452 2.75 -26.34 -14.03
CA THR A 452 2.63 -27.24 -12.87
C THR A 452 1.41 -26.89 -12.01
N LEU A 453 0.55 -27.89 -11.78
CA LEU A 453 -0.70 -27.82 -11.02
C LEU A 453 -0.48 -27.97 -9.51
N GLU A 454 0.48 -28.80 -9.12
CA GLU A 454 0.85 -28.96 -7.71
C GLU A 454 1.56 -27.70 -7.19
N LYS A 455 1.49 -27.43 -5.87
CA LYS A 455 2.57 -26.66 -5.24
C LYS A 455 3.81 -27.50 -5.50
N SER A 456 4.62 -27.08 -6.46
CA SER A 456 5.97 -27.60 -6.67
C SER A 456 6.68 -27.59 -5.32
N ILE A 457 6.63 -28.74 -4.67
CA ILE A 457 7.53 -29.20 -3.64
C ILE A 457 8.13 -30.42 -4.33
N ASN A 458 9.18 -30.14 -5.11
CA ASN A 458 10.15 -31.07 -5.70
C ASN A 458 9.74 -31.80 -7.00
N SER A 459 10.27 -31.35 -8.15
CA SER A 459 11.45 -32.01 -8.76
C SER A 459 11.90 -31.32 -10.06
N ARG A 460 12.82 -30.38 -9.93
CA ARG A 460 14.09 -30.48 -10.68
C ARG A 460 15.17 -30.51 -9.61
N GLN A 461 16.07 -31.49 -9.70
CA GLN A 461 17.37 -31.43 -9.05
C GLN A 461 18.11 -30.23 -9.66
N GLU A 462 17.87 -29.07 -9.10
CA GLU A 462 18.77 -27.94 -9.12
C GLU A 462 19.10 -27.73 -7.64
N SER A 463 20.39 -27.56 -7.35
CA SER A 463 20.94 -27.12 -6.06
C SER A 463 20.02 -26.11 -5.35
N PRO A 464 19.99 -26.04 -4.00
CA PRO A 464 19.07 -25.17 -3.26
C PRO A 464 19.22 -23.72 -3.72
N THR A 465 18.37 -23.28 -4.65
CA THR A 465 18.43 -21.93 -5.18
C THR A 465 17.73 -21.03 -4.16
N LEU A 466 18.52 -20.22 -3.48
CA LEU A 466 18.07 -19.15 -2.59
C LEU A 466 16.88 -18.39 -3.22
N PRO A 467 15.84 -18.05 -2.44
CA PRO A 467 14.69 -17.33 -2.99
C PRO A 467 15.15 -16.00 -3.61
N ASN A 468 14.57 -15.66 -4.77
CA ASN A 468 14.84 -14.39 -5.44
C ASN A 468 14.60 -13.23 -4.46
N LYS A 469 15.64 -12.41 -4.22
CA LYS A 469 15.62 -11.28 -3.28
C LYS A 469 14.45 -10.33 -3.53
N THR A 470 14.09 -10.10 -4.79
CA THR A 470 12.96 -9.27 -5.21
C THR A 470 11.62 -9.85 -4.74
N LYS A 471 11.45 -11.17 -4.77
CA LYS A 471 10.23 -11.84 -4.29
C LYS A 471 10.07 -11.73 -2.78
N VAL A 472 11.17 -11.85 -2.03
CA VAL A 472 11.19 -11.67 -0.57
C VAL A 472 10.84 -10.23 -0.22
N HIS A 473 11.51 -9.27 -0.85
CA HIS A 473 11.29 -7.84 -0.63
C HIS A 473 9.84 -7.40 -0.95
N ILE A 474 9.29 -7.79 -2.10
CA ILE A 474 7.88 -7.50 -2.46
C ILE A 474 6.89 -8.10 -1.45
N SER A 475 7.21 -9.25 -0.85
CA SER A 475 6.34 -9.88 0.15
C SER A 475 6.32 -9.10 1.47
N ILE A 476 7.47 -8.52 1.84
CA ILE A 476 7.65 -7.70 3.04
C ILE A 476 6.98 -6.33 2.86
N MET A 477 7.11 -5.68 1.70
CA MET A 477 6.45 -4.40 1.36
C MET A 477 4.92 -4.41 1.55
N LYS A 478 4.29 -5.59 1.41
CA LYS A 478 2.83 -5.77 1.55
C LYS A 478 2.38 -5.85 3.02
N ILE A 479 3.31 -5.84 3.96
CA ILE A 479 3.05 -5.99 5.39
C ILE A 479 3.31 -4.63 6.08
N PRO A 480 2.31 -4.05 6.76
CA PRO A 480 2.49 -2.85 7.59
C PRO A 480 3.65 -2.99 8.59
N ALA A 481 4.35 -1.90 8.91
CA ALA A 481 5.55 -1.92 9.76
C ALA A 481 5.30 -2.52 11.16
N ASN A 482 4.17 -2.18 11.79
CA ASN A 482 3.75 -2.78 13.06
C ASN A 482 3.52 -4.30 12.96
N GLU A 483 2.94 -4.78 11.85
CA GLU A 483 2.74 -6.20 11.60
C GLU A 483 4.08 -6.90 11.27
N ARG A 484 5.04 -6.22 10.63
CA ARG A 484 6.41 -6.75 10.44
C ARG A 484 7.10 -6.97 11.77
N GLU A 485 7.12 -5.95 12.63
CA GLU A 485 7.70 -6.00 13.97
C GLU A 485 7.10 -7.11 14.81
N GLU A 486 5.78 -7.22 14.85
CA GLU A 486 5.09 -8.25 15.62
C GLU A 486 5.49 -9.67 15.18
N ASN A 487 5.54 -9.90 13.86
CA ASN A 487 5.86 -11.20 13.31
C ASN A 487 7.33 -11.58 13.52
N ILE A 488 8.26 -10.61 13.39
CA ILE A 488 9.68 -10.82 13.69
C ILE A 488 9.86 -11.14 15.18
N LEU A 489 9.21 -10.37 16.06
CA LEU A 489 9.30 -10.55 17.50
C LEU A 489 8.73 -11.91 17.94
N ALA A 490 7.62 -12.35 17.34
CA ALA A 490 7.03 -13.66 17.64
C ALA A 490 7.99 -14.80 17.28
N VAL A 491 8.56 -14.77 16.07
CA VAL A 491 9.53 -15.78 15.64
C VAL A 491 10.82 -15.73 16.48
N HIS A 492 11.29 -14.53 16.83
CA HIS A 492 12.43 -14.37 17.74
C HIS A 492 12.15 -14.93 19.14
N THR A 493 10.94 -14.77 19.65
CA THR A 493 10.52 -15.30 20.96
C THR A 493 10.52 -16.82 20.96
N ALA A 494 10.01 -17.46 19.90
CA ALA A 494 10.11 -18.91 19.72
C ALA A 494 11.57 -19.36 19.67
N LEU A 495 12.42 -18.65 18.91
CA LEU A 495 13.85 -18.94 18.81
C LEU A 495 14.58 -18.81 20.15
N ARG A 496 14.14 -17.96 21.09
CA ARG A 496 14.75 -17.78 22.43
C ARG A 496 14.36 -18.84 23.46
N ASN A 497 13.37 -19.69 23.19
CA ASN A 497 12.95 -20.73 24.13
C ASN A 497 13.90 -21.94 24.08
N ASP A 498 14.99 -21.85 24.85
CA ASP A 498 15.99 -22.90 24.95
C ASP A 498 15.41 -24.24 25.43
N GLU A 499 14.45 -24.25 26.35
CA GLU A 499 13.86 -25.50 26.87
C GLU A 499 13.14 -26.29 25.77
N LEU A 500 12.45 -25.59 24.87
CA LEU A 500 11.75 -26.18 23.74
C LEU A 500 12.71 -26.70 22.65
N LEU A 501 13.89 -26.09 22.51
CA LEU A 501 14.79 -26.28 21.37
C LEU A 501 16.06 -27.09 21.71
N ARG A 502 16.25 -27.51 22.96
CA ARG A 502 17.38 -28.36 23.37
C ARG A 502 17.24 -29.79 22.86
N ASN A 503 18.36 -30.35 22.41
CA ASN A 503 18.54 -31.75 22.09
C ASN A 503 18.52 -32.63 23.35
N GLN A 504 18.51 -33.95 23.16
CA GLN A 504 18.51 -34.92 24.26
C GLN A 504 19.74 -34.80 25.18
N ASP A 505 20.83 -34.22 24.69
CA ASP A 505 22.05 -33.93 25.46
C ASP A 505 21.98 -32.59 26.25
N GLY A 506 20.85 -31.88 26.18
CA GLY A 506 20.61 -30.60 26.85
C GLY A 506 21.20 -29.39 26.13
N SER A 507 21.79 -29.55 24.94
CA SER A 507 22.37 -28.46 24.14
C SER A 507 21.38 -27.92 23.09
N VAL A 508 21.41 -26.61 22.80
CA VAL A 508 20.63 -26.02 21.70
C VAL A 508 21.43 -26.14 20.39
N PRO A 509 20.83 -26.61 19.28
CA PRO A 509 21.50 -26.74 17.98
C PRO A 509 22.17 -25.43 17.54
N ALA A 510 23.39 -25.52 16.99
CA ALA A 510 24.15 -24.35 16.55
C ALA A 510 23.38 -23.52 15.50
N ILE A 511 22.73 -24.19 14.56
CA ILE A 511 21.90 -23.56 13.53
C ILE A 511 20.76 -22.71 14.11
N ILE A 512 20.14 -23.16 15.20
CA ILE A 512 19.09 -22.41 15.88
C ILE A 512 19.65 -21.14 16.52
N LYS A 513 20.87 -21.20 17.07
CA LYS A 513 21.55 -20.01 17.62
C LYS A 513 21.91 -19.01 16.53
N GLU A 514 22.39 -19.48 15.38
CA GLU A 514 22.72 -18.61 14.24
C GLU A 514 21.47 -17.94 13.67
N ILE A 515 20.36 -18.69 13.52
CA ILE A 515 19.07 -18.12 13.11
C ILE A 515 18.59 -17.09 14.14
N ARG A 516 18.69 -17.41 15.44
CA ARG A 516 18.34 -16.49 16.53
C ARG A 516 19.13 -15.18 16.45
N ASP A 517 20.43 -15.27 16.22
CA ASP A 517 21.32 -14.11 16.13
C ASP A 517 21.03 -13.24 14.90
N ILE A 518 20.71 -13.86 13.75
CA ILE A 518 20.29 -13.13 12.54
C ILE A 518 18.96 -12.42 12.80
N VAL A 519 17.96 -13.13 13.32
CA VAL A 519 16.63 -12.56 13.60
C VAL A 519 16.68 -11.45 14.64
N GLY A 520 17.52 -11.59 15.67
CA GLY A 520 17.67 -10.59 16.74
C GLY A 520 18.32 -9.28 16.31
N LYS A 521 18.97 -9.23 15.13
CA LYS A 521 19.59 -8.03 14.55
C LYS A 521 18.72 -7.34 13.50
N ILE A 522 17.53 -7.88 13.22
CA ILE A 522 16.64 -7.33 12.20
C ILE A 522 16.08 -5.99 12.67
N ASP A 523 16.19 -4.97 11.83
CA ASP A 523 15.44 -3.74 11.97
C ASP A 523 14.08 -3.91 11.26
N PRO A 524 12.95 -3.93 12.00
CA PRO A 524 11.61 -4.13 11.42
C PRO A 524 11.15 -3.01 10.47
N SER A 525 11.77 -1.83 10.55
CA SER A 525 11.46 -0.68 9.70
C SER A 525 12.10 -0.78 8.32
N GLU A 526 13.23 -1.50 8.21
CA GLU A 526 14.04 -1.62 7.01
C GLU A 526 13.72 -2.89 6.21
N GLU A 527 12.89 -2.76 5.18
CA GLU A 527 12.40 -3.90 4.38
C GLU A 527 13.51 -4.66 3.65
N GLU A 528 14.60 -3.98 3.29
CA GLU A 528 15.79 -4.61 2.71
C GLU A 528 16.60 -5.38 3.76
N ASN A 529 16.68 -4.89 5.00
CA ASN A 529 17.31 -5.59 6.11
C ASN A 529 16.58 -6.91 6.41
N ILE A 530 15.24 -6.88 6.48
CA ILE A 530 14.40 -8.08 6.65
C ILE A 530 14.61 -9.07 5.49
N ALA A 531 14.65 -8.57 4.24
CA ALA A 531 14.81 -9.43 3.07
C ALA A 531 16.19 -10.12 3.07
N ASN A 532 17.25 -9.38 3.37
CA ASN A 532 18.61 -9.91 3.47
C ASN A 532 18.70 -10.97 4.59
N ALA A 533 18.10 -10.71 5.76
CA ALA A 533 18.10 -11.65 6.87
C ALA A 533 17.40 -12.98 6.54
N ILE A 534 16.25 -12.95 5.83
CA ILE A 534 15.56 -14.18 5.40
C ILE A 534 16.42 -15.00 4.42
N ILE A 535 17.12 -14.32 3.49
CA ILE A 535 18.01 -14.99 2.55
C ILE A 535 19.23 -15.56 3.27
N GLU A 536 19.79 -14.82 4.22
CA GLU A 536 20.91 -15.27 5.04
C GLU A 536 20.53 -16.51 5.85
N ILE A 537 19.41 -16.50 6.57
CA ILE A 537 18.90 -17.67 7.31
C ILE A 537 18.75 -18.89 6.39
N LYS A 538 18.12 -18.71 5.23
CA LYS A 538 17.93 -19.80 4.26
C LYS A 538 19.26 -20.32 3.71
N ARG A 539 20.26 -19.45 3.55
CA ARG A 539 21.63 -19.85 3.17
C ARG A 539 22.29 -20.66 4.29
N THR A 540 22.23 -20.16 5.53
CA THR A 540 22.79 -20.83 6.71
C THR A 540 22.19 -22.23 6.87
N ILE A 541 20.89 -22.40 6.64
CA ILE A 541 20.25 -23.71 6.66
C ILE A 541 20.72 -24.60 5.51
N ALA A 542 20.79 -24.07 4.29
CA ALA A 542 21.23 -24.85 3.12
C ALA A 542 22.70 -25.32 3.23
N ASP A 543 23.55 -24.53 3.90
CA ASP A 543 24.96 -24.84 4.13
C ASP A 543 25.17 -25.75 5.37
N ASN A 544 24.12 -25.99 6.16
CA ASN A 544 24.19 -26.86 7.33
C ASN A 544 24.08 -28.34 6.94
N SER A 545 25.04 -29.14 7.40
CA SER A 545 25.09 -30.60 7.20
C SER A 545 24.70 -31.39 8.45
N ASP A 546 24.59 -30.74 9.60
CA ASP A 546 24.11 -31.35 10.83
C ASP A 546 22.60 -31.53 10.73
N ASN A 547 22.09 -32.72 11.07
CA ASN A 547 20.66 -33.06 11.10
C ASN A 547 20.20 -33.44 12.52
N ASN A 548 21.06 -33.24 13.52
CA ASN A 548 20.80 -33.63 14.89
C ASN A 548 20.07 -32.52 15.66
N TYR A 549 18.77 -32.39 15.40
CA TYR A 549 17.88 -31.47 16.11
C TYR A 549 16.61 -32.18 16.59
N ASN A 550 16.03 -31.69 17.69
CA ASN A 550 14.72 -32.14 18.17
C ASN A 550 13.58 -31.74 17.20
N GLU A 551 12.39 -32.29 17.39
CA GLU A 551 11.23 -32.08 16.49
C GLU A 551 10.83 -30.60 16.38
N ASN A 552 10.88 -29.84 17.47
CA ASN A 552 10.55 -28.40 17.47
C ASN A 552 11.59 -27.58 16.70
N ALA A 553 12.87 -27.88 16.86
CA ALA A 553 13.95 -27.25 16.11
C ALA A 553 13.87 -27.63 14.61
N HIS A 554 13.50 -28.87 14.30
CA HIS A 554 13.25 -29.31 12.94
C HIS A 554 12.08 -28.54 12.29
N ASP A 555 10.98 -28.33 13.02
CA ASP A 555 9.84 -27.53 12.53
C ASP A 555 10.20 -26.07 12.26
N ILE A 556 11.06 -25.47 13.10
CA ILE A 556 11.62 -24.13 12.85
C ILE A 556 12.40 -24.10 11.55
N ILE A 557 13.35 -25.02 11.39
CA ILE A 557 14.20 -25.11 10.20
C ILE A 557 13.31 -25.29 8.96
N LYS A 558 12.35 -26.22 9.01
CA LYS A 558 11.43 -26.50 7.90
C LYS A 558 10.54 -25.31 7.53
N ALA A 559 10.11 -24.50 8.51
CA ALA A 559 9.37 -23.27 8.25
C ALA A 559 10.22 -22.25 7.48
N PHE A 560 11.50 -22.12 7.84
CA PHE A 560 12.45 -21.27 7.13
C PHE A 560 12.89 -21.85 5.79
N GLU A 561 13.01 -23.17 5.61
CA GLU A 561 13.34 -23.79 4.32
C GLU A 561 12.22 -23.61 3.29
N ASN A 562 10.96 -23.55 3.76
CA ASN A 562 9.79 -23.49 2.89
C ASN A 562 9.90 -22.36 1.84
N PRO A 563 9.88 -22.66 0.53
CA PRO A 563 10.03 -21.67 -0.55
C PRO A 563 8.91 -20.62 -0.59
N SER A 564 7.77 -20.91 0.05
CA SER A 564 6.64 -19.98 0.15
C SER A 564 6.74 -19.03 1.36
N CYS A 565 7.56 -19.36 2.35
CA CYS A 565 7.88 -18.52 3.50
C CYS A 565 8.90 -17.46 3.13
N CYS A 566 8.44 -16.40 2.49
CA CYS A 566 9.26 -15.27 2.02
C CYS A 566 9.07 -13.99 2.85
N ASP A 567 8.40 -14.09 4.00
CA ASP A 567 8.21 -13.02 4.97
C ASP A 567 7.94 -13.64 6.36
N PHE A 568 8.18 -12.88 7.43
CA PHE A 568 8.01 -13.37 8.81
C PHE A 568 6.55 -13.69 9.17
N ARG A 569 5.57 -13.13 8.46
CA ARG A 569 4.16 -13.47 8.65
C ARG A 569 3.87 -14.90 8.20
N LYS A 570 4.37 -15.30 7.03
CA LYS A 570 4.24 -16.67 6.52
C LYS A 570 5.07 -17.65 7.32
N ILE A 571 6.25 -17.24 7.79
CA ILE A 571 7.07 -18.06 8.70
C ILE A 571 6.30 -18.31 9.99
N ARG A 572 5.78 -17.26 10.65
CA ARG A 572 4.94 -17.39 11.85
C ARG A 572 3.73 -18.30 11.58
N ALA A 573 3.02 -18.11 10.47
CA ALA A 573 1.87 -18.94 10.11
C ALA A 573 2.21 -20.41 9.80
N ALA A 574 3.43 -20.70 9.35
CA ALA A 574 3.89 -22.07 9.20
C ALA A 574 4.20 -22.70 10.58
N LEU A 575 4.78 -21.92 11.49
CA LEU A 575 5.13 -22.33 12.83
C LEU A 575 3.92 -22.58 13.75
N THR A 576 2.77 -21.93 13.49
CA THR A 576 1.54 -22.18 14.28
C THR A 576 0.98 -23.59 14.11
N THR A 577 1.51 -24.38 13.17
CA THR A 577 1.15 -25.80 13.04
C THR A 577 1.73 -26.68 14.15
N ASN A 578 2.75 -26.19 14.87
CA ASN A 578 3.30 -26.82 16.07
C ASN A 578 2.70 -26.13 17.31
N HIS A 579 1.92 -26.87 18.09
CA HIS A 579 1.17 -26.33 19.24
C HIS A 579 2.06 -25.68 20.30
N ALA A 580 3.22 -26.27 20.60
CA ALA A 580 4.13 -25.75 21.62
C ALA A 580 4.80 -24.45 21.16
N ILE A 581 5.10 -24.31 19.87
CA ILE A 581 5.62 -23.07 19.28
C ILE A 581 4.51 -22.01 19.21
N ASP A 582 3.28 -22.40 18.86
CA ASP A 582 2.13 -21.50 18.79
C ASP A 582 1.82 -20.85 20.15
N GLU A 583 1.78 -21.62 21.23
CA GLU A 583 1.54 -21.12 22.60
C GLU A 583 2.51 -20.01 23.01
N ILE A 584 3.75 -20.06 22.53
CA ILE A 584 4.80 -19.07 22.83
C ILE A 584 4.68 -17.83 21.93
N MET A 585 4.29 -18.00 20.67
CA MET A 585 4.20 -16.91 19.68
C MET A 585 2.88 -16.13 19.73
N ASN A 586 1.78 -16.79 20.09
CA ASN A 586 0.43 -16.22 20.06
C ASN A 586 0.23 -14.99 20.97
N PRO A 587 0.78 -14.93 22.21
CA PRO A 587 0.62 -13.76 23.08
C PRO A 587 1.42 -12.51 22.62
N VAL A 588 2.32 -12.63 21.63
CA VAL A 588 3.16 -11.51 21.18
C VAL A 588 2.36 -10.49 20.37
N ARG A 589 2.30 -9.26 20.88
CA ARG A 589 1.76 -8.04 20.25
C ARG A 589 2.72 -6.86 20.48
N VAL A 590 2.79 -5.91 19.53
CA VAL A 590 3.60 -4.68 19.69
C VAL A 590 3.14 -3.92 20.93
N GLY A 591 4.06 -3.68 21.88
CA GLY A 591 3.78 -3.00 23.16
C GLY A 591 3.84 -3.88 24.42
N MET A 592 4.08 -5.19 24.32
CA MET A 592 4.42 -6.02 25.49
C MET A 592 5.94 -6.08 25.69
N GLN A 593 6.45 -5.41 26.73
CA GLN A 593 7.78 -5.71 27.24
C GLN A 593 7.79 -7.14 27.78
N LEU A 594 8.68 -7.98 27.23
CA LEU A 594 9.04 -9.27 27.82
C LEU A 594 10.07 -8.99 28.91
N ASN A 595 9.68 -9.20 30.17
CA ASN A 595 10.61 -9.31 31.31
C ASN A 595 11.59 -10.47 31.11
#